data_AF-A0A3T1D8D0-F1
#
_entry.id   AF-A0A3T1D8D0-F1
#
_cell.length_a   1.000
_cell.length_b   1.000
_cell.length_c   1.000
_cell.angle_alpha   90.00
_cell.angle_beta   90.00
_cell.angle_gamma   90.00
#
_symmetry.space_group_name_H-M   'P 1'
#
loop_
_entity.id
_entity.type
_entity.pdbx_description
1 polymer ?
#
loop_
_entity_poly.entity_id
_entity_poly.type
_entity_poly.pdbx_seq_one_letter_code
_entity_poly.pdbx_strand_id
1 'polypeptide(L)'
;MDKGKKSIIVNNVIFLILLFVSCTMVFNDIGSMLMSIYYSKDTIQDLNFSYHDITVYTASETYHLGLNIPLIIVGVGIVNNLLYLLVYYLKK
;
A
#
# COMPACT_ATOMS: atom_id res chain seq x y z
N MET A 1 -22.45 -24.35 4.83
CA MET A 1 -21.09 -23.88 5.15
C MET A 1 -21.08 -23.39 6.59
N ASP A 2 -20.14 -23.87 7.41
CA ASP A 2 -20.04 -23.51 8.82
C ASP A 2 -19.86 -21.98 8.98
N LYS A 3 -20.51 -21.35 9.96
CA LYS A 3 -20.55 -19.87 10.10
C LYS A 3 -19.13 -19.27 10.20
N GLY A 4 -18.22 -19.99 10.85
CA GLY A 4 -16.81 -19.61 10.94
C GLY A 4 -16.09 -19.59 9.59
N LYS A 5 -16.33 -20.58 8.72
CA LYS A 5 -15.73 -20.64 7.37
C LYS A 5 -16.20 -19.51 6.48
N LYS A 6 -17.50 -19.17 6.53
CA LYS A 6 -18.06 -18.04 5.76
C LYS A 6 -17.40 -16.71 6.13
N SER A 7 -17.20 -16.46 7.42
CA SER A 7 -16.61 -15.20 7.89
C SER A 7 -15.09 -15.13 7.65
N ILE A 8 -14.37 -16.27 7.65
CA ILE A 8 -12.96 -16.31 7.18
C ILE A 8 -12.87 -15.88 5.71
N ILE A 9 -13.73 -16.42 4.85
CA ILE A 9 -13.72 -16.09 3.41
C ILE A 9 -13.99 -14.60 3.19
N VAL A 10 -15.02 -14.04 3.87
CA VAL A 10 -15.36 -12.62 3.75
C VAL A 10 -14.19 -11.71 4.15
N ASN A 11 -13.52 -12.00 5.27
CA ASN A 11 -12.39 -11.19 5.73
C ASN A 11 -11.18 -11.25 4.79
N ASN A 12 -10.90 -12.42 4.21
CA ASN A 12 -9.84 -12.54 3.21
C ASN A 12 -10.17 -11.79 1.92
N VAL A 13 -11.44 -11.79 1.48
CA VAL A 13 -11.87 -10.97 0.33
C VAL A 13 -11.71 -9.47 0.62
N ILE A 14 -12.10 -9.01 1.81
CA ILE A 14 -11.87 -7.62 2.22
C ILE A 14 -10.37 -7.29 2.21
N PHE A 15 -9.53 -8.19 2.72
CA PHE A 15 -8.08 -8.00 2.71
C PHE A 15 -7.51 -7.89 1.28
N LEU A 16 -7.96 -8.75 0.36
CA LEU A 16 -7.55 -8.69 -1.05
C LEU A 16 -7.96 -7.38 -1.71
N ILE A 17 -9.15 -6.85 -1.39
CA ILE A 17 -9.61 -5.55 -1.89
C ILE A 17 -8.71 -4.43 -1.36
N LEU A 18 -8.40 -4.42 -0.05
CA LEU A 18 -7.54 -3.40 0.55
C LEU A 18 -6.12 -3.44 -0.04
N LEU A 19 -5.58 -4.63 -0.27
CA LEU A 19 -4.30 -4.81 -0.94
C LEU A 19 -4.34 -4.24 -2.37
N PHE A 20 -5.37 -4.59 -3.13
CA PHE A 20 -5.56 -4.12 -4.50
C PHE A 20 -5.62 -2.59 -4.56
N VAL A 21 -6.44 -1.96 -3.71
CA VAL A 21 -6.56 -0.49 -3.61
C VAL A 21 -5.21 0.14 -3.26
N SER A 22 -4.48 -0.43 -2.30
CA SER A 22 -3.15 0.07 -1.90
C SER A 22 -2.16 0.02 -3.06
N CYS A 23 -2.14 -1.07 -3.83
CA CYS A 23 -1.31 -1.19 -5.03
C CYS A 23 -1.70 -0.19 -6.11
N THR A 24 -3.00 0.03 -6.35
CA THR A 24 -3.48 1.03 -7.32
C THR A 24 -3.09 2.44 -6.92
N MET A 25 -3.17 2.79 -5.64
CA MET A 25 -2.73 4.10 -5.14
C MET A 25 -1.24 4.31 -5.41
N VAL A 26 -0.39 3.36 -5.02
CA VAL A 26 1.06 3.46 -5.27
C VAL A 26 1.36 3.58 -6.77
N PHE A 27 0.68 2.81 -7.62
CA PHE A 27 0.86 2.89 -9.06
C PHE A 27 0.50 4.28 -9.61
N ASN A 28 -0.61 4.86 -9.17
CA ASN A 28 -1.04 6.19 -9.59
C ASN A 28 -0.09 7.27 -9.09
N ASP A 29 0.37 7.19 -7.85
CA ASP A 29 1.31 8.15 -7.27
C ASP A 29 2.65 8.13 -8.02
N ILE A 30 3.17 6.94 -8.36
CA ILE A 30 4.36 6.78 -9.21
C ILE A 30 4.11 7.39 -10.60
N GLY A 31 2.97 7.08 -11.22
CA GLY A 31 2.60 7.62 -12.53
C GLY A 31 2.54 9.14 -12.54
N SER A 32 1.94 9.75 -11.51
CA SER A 32 1.88 11.20 -11.34
C SER A 32 3.26 11.82 -11.18
N MET A 33 4.12 11.20 -10.37
CA MET A 33 5.49 11.67 -10.16
C MET A 33 6.30 11.63 -11.46
N LEU A 34 6.24 10.52 -12.20
CA LEU A 34 6.94 10.38 -13.48
C LEU A 34 6.43 11.37 -14.53
N MET A 35 5.12 11.64 -14.56
CA MET A 35 4.56 12.66 -15.44
C MET A 35 5.04 14.06 -15.08
N SER A 36 5.12 14.41 -13.80
CA SER A 36 5.68 15.70 -13.35
C SER A 36 7.14 15.87 -13.80
N ILE A 37 7.98 14.85 -13.59
CA ILE A 37 9.38 14.84 -14.02
C ILE A 37 9.49 14.98 -15.55
N TYR A 38 8.63 14.27 -16.29
CA TYR A 38 8.60 14.37 -17.74
C TYR A 38 8.24 15.78 -18.22
N TYR A 39 7.23 16.42 -17.62
CA TYR A 39 6.80 17.77 -17.98
C TYR A 39 7.80 18.85 -17.59
N SER A 40 8.52 18.69 -16.47
CA SER A 40 9.60 19.61 -16.08
C SER A 40 10.85 19.46 -16.96
N LYS A 41 10.92 18.44 -17.83
CA LYS A 41 12.09 18.07 -18.66
C LYS A 41 13.36 17.85 -17.84
N ASP A 42 13.18 17.49 -16.58
CA ASP A 42 14.25 17.26 -15.66
C ASP A 42 14.84 15.87 -15.85
N THR A 43 16.16 15.77 -15.77
CA THR A 43 16.83 14.49 -15.66
C THR A 43 16.86 14.03 -14.21
N ILE A 44 16.53 12.77 -14.00
CA ILE A 44 16.71 12.11 -12.70
C ILE A 44 18.21 12.02 -12.45
N GLN A 45 18.68 12.62 -11.36
CA GLN A 45 20.08 12.59 -10.96
C GLN A 45 20.35 11.45 -9.99
N ASP A 46 19.46 11.26 -9.01
CA ASP A 46 19.63 10.25 -7.96
C ASP A 46 18.28 9.74 -7.44
N LEU A 47 18.31 8.54 -6.84
CA LEU A 47 17.17 7.85 -6.26
C LEU A 47 17.53 7.35 -4.86
N ASN A 48 16.83 7.84 -3.85
CA ASN A 48 16.98 7.34 -2.48
C ASN A 48 15.74 6.53 -2.08
N PHE A 49 15.99 5.29 -1.66
CA PHE A 49 14.97 4.38 -1.19
C PHE A 49 15.07 4.27 0.33
N SER A 50 14.03 4.72 1.02
CA SER A 50 13.84 4.47 2.44
C SER A 50 12.66 3.52 2.66
N TYR A 51 12.54 2.97 3.86
CA TYR A 51 11.47 2.04 4.21
C TYR A 51 10.05 2.58 3.99
N HIS A 52 9.87 3.92 4.00
CA HIS A 52 8.57 4.58 3.95
C HIS A 52 8.45 5.63 2.85
N ASP A 53 9.51 5.88 2.10
CA ASP A 53 9.57 6.97 1.13
C ASP A 53 10.52 6.62 -0.01
N ILE A 54 10.12 6.94 -1.24
CA ILE A 54 10.99 6.94 -2.40
C ILE A 54 11.22 8.40 -2.77
N THR A 55 12.46 8.85 -2.64
CA THR A 55 12.85 10.22 -2.97
C THR A 55 13.57 10.22 -4.31
N VAL A 56 13.09 11.05 -5.24
CA VAL A 56 13.70 11.25 -6.56
C VAL A 56 14.28 12.66 -6.61
N TYR A 57 15.59 12.73 -6.79
CA TYR A 57 16.30 14.00 -6.93
C TYR A 57 16.46 14.34 -8.41
N THR A 58 15.98 15.50 -8.81
CA THR A 58 16.22 16.06 -10.13
C THR A 58 17.12 17.29 -10.05
N ALA A 59 17.44 17.88 -11.21
CA ALA A 59 18.24 19.09 -11.27
C ALA A 59 17.55 20.31 -10.64
N SER A 60 16.22 20.36 -10.64
CA SER A 60 15.45 21.52 -10.19
C SER A 60 14.59 21.27 -8.95
N GLU A 61 14.13 20.04 -8.73
CA GLU A 61 13.19 19.70 -7.67
C GLU A 61 13.53 18.35 -7.00
N THR A 62 12.86 18.08 -5.88
CA THR A 62 12.91 16.79 -5.19
C THR A 62 11.48 16.27 -5.06
N TYR A 63 11.23 15.08 -5.58
CA TYR A 63 9.92 14.43 -5.51
C TYR A 63 9.93 13.35 -4.44
N HIS A 64 8.86 13.30 -3.66
CA HIS A 64 8.68 12.34 -2.57
C HIS A 64 7.47 11.46 -2.84
N LEU A 65 7.65 10.16 -2.71
CA LEU A 65 6.59 9.15 -2.80
C LEU A 65 6.40 8.51 -1.43
N GLY A 66 5.52 9.12 -0.63
CA GLY A 66 5.20 8.61 0.70
C GLY A 66 4.41 7.30 0.65
N LEU A 67 5.01 6.21 1.13
CA LEU A 67 4.38 4.89 1.19
C LEU A 67 3.53 4.68 2.45
N ASN A 68 3.45 5.68 3.33
CA ASN A 68 2.77 5.59 4.63
C ASN A 68 1.29 5.22 4.51
N ILE A 69 0.55 5.85 3.60
CA ILE A 69 -0.89 5.58 3.43
C ILE A 69 -1.13 4.13 2.97
N PRO A 70 -0.49 3.65 1.88
CA PRO A 70 -0.57 2.24 1.48
C PRO A 70 -0.19 1.26 2.61
N LEU A 71 0.89 1.55 3.35
CA LEU A 71 1.36 0.71 4.45
C LEU A 71 0.35 0.64 5.60
N ILE A 72 -0.30 1.76 5.95
CA ILE A 72 -1.35 1.78 6.98
C ILE A 72 -2.54 0.94 6.54
N ILE A 73 -2.99 1.06 5.28
CA ILE A 73 -4.13 0.30 4.76
C ILE A 73 -3.85 -1.21 4.84
N VAL A 74 -2.68 -1.65 4.36
CA VAL A 74 -2.27 -3.06 4.43
C VAL A 74 -2.11 -3.52 5.89
N GLY A 75 -1.47 -2.71 6.74
CA GLY A 75 -1.27 -3.01 8.15
C GLY A 75 -2.58 -3.22 8.91
N VAL A 76 -3.56 -2.33 8.73
CA VAL A 76 -4.91 -2.47 9.31
C VAL A 76 -5.59 -3.74 8.82
N GLY A 77 -5.45 -4.06 7.53
CA GLY A 77 -5.96 -5.31 6.95
C GLY A 77 -5.36 -6.56 7.61
N ILE A 78 -4.05 -6.60 7.81
CA ILE A 78 -3.34 -7.71 8.46
C ILE A 78 -3.79 -7.86 9.92
N VAL A 79 -3.79 -6.78 10.70
CA VAL A 79 -4.19 -6.80 12.11
C VAL A 79 -5.63 -7.30 12.26
N ASN A 80 -6.55 -6.82 11.42
CA ASN A 80 -7.94 -7.29 11.43
C ASN A 80 -8.05 -8.79 11.12
N ASN A 81 -7.29 -9.30 10.14
CA ASN A 81 -7.29 -10.71 9.78
C ASN A 81 -6.74 -11.58 10.95
N LEU A 82 -5.64 -11.14 11.56
CA LEU A 82 -5.03 -11.82 12.71
C LEU A 82 -5.94 -11.84 13.95
N LEU A 83 -6.54 -10.70 14.31
CA LEU A 83 -7.49 -10.63 15.44
C LEU A 83 -8.67 -11.56 15.22
N TYR A 84 -9.20 -11.59 14.00
CA TYR A 84 -10.30 -12.48 13.66
C TYR A 84 -9.90 -13.97 13.77
N LEU A 85 -8.73 -14.35 13.24
CA LEU A 85 -8.22 -15.71 13.37
C LEU A 85 -8.03 -16.09 14.83
N LEU A 86 -7.48 -15.20 15.65
CA LEU A 86 -7.27 -15.41 17.08
C LEU A 86 -8.60 -15.63 17.82
N VAL A 87 -9.62 -14.81 17.55
CA VAL A 87 -10.98 -15.00 18.12
C VAL A 87 -11.61 -16.31 17.64
N TYR A 88 -11.42 -16.69 16.37
CA TYR A 88 -11.94 -17.95 15.84
C TYR A 88 -11.32 -19.16 16.56
N TYR A 89 -10.00 -19.16 16.79
CA TYR A 89 -9.33 -20.24 17.51
C TYR A 89 -9.66 -20.27 19.01
N LEU A 90 -9.86 -19.13 19.66
CA LEU A 90 -10.24 -19.07 21.08
C LEU A 90 -11.69 -19.47 21.35
N LYS A 91 -12.59 -19.34 20.38
CA LYS A 91 -14.01 -19.73 20.49
C LYS A 91 -14.26 -21.20 20.15
N LYS A 92 -13.24 -21.93 19.69
CA LYS A 92 -13.32 -23.32 19.26
C LYS A 92 -12.64 -24.22 20.28
#